data_AF-A0A8J4TIA1-F1
#
_entry.id   AF-A0A8J4TIA1-F1
#
_cell.length_a   1.000
_cell.length_b   1.000
_cell.length_c   1.000
_cell.angle_alpha   90.00
_cell.angle_beta   90.00
_cell.angle_gamma   90.00
#
_symmetry.space_group_name_H-M   'P 1'
#
loop_
_entity.id
_entity.type
_entity.pdbx_description
1 polymer ?
#
loop_
_entity_poly.entity_id
_entity_poly.type
_entity_poly.pdbx_seq_one_letter_code
_entity_poly.pdbx_strand_id
1 'polypeptide(L)'
;MWRSLCLTLLAGLLVGCRGESETDGARLDELRQKLENAGLVNIVYMVVNSQDETSRRLHSLMEARLSSNIALYKQNPEDPDVWNIAKAEKDDFQIYDRCGRLTHHLSLPYTILSQPHVEEAIRNTYCTGMCGDCVLE
;
A
#
# COMPACT_ATOMS: atom_id res chain seq x y z
N MET A 1 -0.86 -31.34 6.07
CA MET A 1 -1.45 -30.17 6.74
C MET A 1 -0.68 -28.94 6.27
N TRP A 2 -0.95 -28.47 5.05
CA TRP A 2 -0.31 -27.27 4.51
C TRP A 2 -1.13 -26.05 4.91
N ARG A 3 -0.59 -25.26 5.84
CA ARG A 3 -1.05 -23.90 6.10
C ARG A 3 -0.51 -23.03 4.97
N SER A 4 -1.24 -22.95 3.86
CA SER A 4 -0.91 -22.03 2.77
C SER A 4 -0.98 -20.58 3.26
N LEU A 5 0.10 -19.87 3.02
CA LEU A 5 0.36 -18.48 3.36
C LEU A 5 -0.62 -17.57 2.62
N CYS A 6 -1.44 -16.81 3.35
CA CYS A 6 -2.21 -15.70 2.80
C CYS A 6 -1.31 -14.46 2.76
N LEU A 7 -1.17 -13.80 1.61
CA LEU A 7 -0.63 -12.44 1.52
C LEU A 7 -1.56 -11.64 0.62
N THR A 8 -2.15 -10.56 1.10
CA THR A 8 -2.72 -9.51 0.24
C THR A 8 -1.80 -8.30 0.35
N LEU A 9 -1.24 -7.78 -0.74
CA LEU A 9 -0.30 -6.67 -0.68
C LEU A 9 -1.03 -5.34 -0.96
N LEU A 10 -1.03 -4.44 0.02
CA LEU A 10 -1.41 -3.04 -0.13
C LEU A 10 -0.13 -2.22 -0.27
N ALA A 11 0.10 -1.64 -1.45
CA ALA A 11 1.16 -0.65 -1.66
C ALA A 11 0.52 0.74 -1.64
N GLY A 12 0.71 1.49 -0.54
CA GLY A 12 0.37 2.91 -0.47
C GLY A 12 1.61 3.73 -0.81
N LEU A 13 1.68 4.36 -1.98
CA LEU A 13 2.84 5.16 -2.37
C LEU A 13 2.72 6.57 -1.75
N LEU A 14 3.16 6.70 -0.51
CA LEU A 14 3.24 7.98 0.19
C LEU A 14 4.63 8.60 -0.04
N VAL A 15 4.70 9.75 -0.73
CA VAL A 15 5.83 10.69 -0.57
C VAL A 15 5.27 12.01 -0.09
N GLY A 16 5.19 12.18 1.22
CA GLY A 16 4.77 13.46 1.78
C GLY A 16 5.94 14.43 1.84
N CYS A 17 5.86 15.55 1.10
CA CYS A 17 6.57 16.76 1.51
C CYS A 17 5.75 18.03 1.23
N ARG A 18 4.61 18.16 1.94
CA ARG A 18 3.96 19.42 2.37
C ARG A 18 2.99 19.05 3.51
N GLY A 19 3.31 19.41 4.76
CA GLY A 19 2.38 19.55 5.90
C GLY A 19 1.48 18.39 6.37
N GLU A 20 1.12 17.42 5.52
CA GLU A 20 0.04 16.44 5.73
C GLU A 20 0.55 15.00 5.97
N SER A 21 1.86 14.78 5.81
CA SER A 21 2.48 13.45 5.94
C SER A 21 2.38 12.82 7.34
N GLU A 22 2.11 13.59 8.39
CA GLU A 22 1.91 13.04 9.75
C GLU A 22 0.55 12.34 9.90
N THR A 23 -0.49 12.80 9.19
CA THR A 23 -1.83 12.22 9.31
C THR A 23 -1.98 10.92 8.54
N ASP A 24 -1.21 10.71 7.47
CA ASP A 24 -1.44 9.59 6.57
C ASP A 24 -0.88 8.27 7.10
N GLY A 25 0.28 8.31 7.77
CA GLY A 25 0.88 7.11 8.39
C GLY A 25 0.04 6.56 9.55
N ALA A 26 -0.44 7.43 10.44
CA ALA A 26 -1.30 7.05 11.56
C ALA A 26 -2.65 6.50 11.07
N ARG A 27 -3.28 7.18 10.09
CA ARG A 27 -4.55 6.72 9.48
C ARG A 27 -4.40 5.38 8.77
N LEU A 28 -3.25 5.11 8.16
CA LEU A 28 -2.98 3.82 7.51
C LEU A 28 -2.89 2.70 8.55
N ASP A 29 -2.24 2.94 9.69
CA ASP A 29 -2.20 1.96 10.79
C ASP A 29 -3.58 1.78 11.44
N GLU A 30 -4.38 2.84 11.59
CA GLU A 30 -5.77 2.74 12.04
C GLU A 30 -6.62 1.87 11.08
N LEU A 31 -6.49 2.08 9.76
CA LEU A 31 -7.16 1.26 8.75
C LEU A 31 -6.72 -0.21 8.85
N ARG A 32 -5.42 -0.46 9.01
CA ARG A 32 -4.87 -1.82 9.22
C ARG A 32 -5.49 -2.47 10.45
N GLN A 33 -5.45 -1.82 11.60
CA GLN A 33 -6.03 -2.34 12.84
C GLN A 33 -7.53 -2.61 12.70
N LYS A 34 -8.26 -1.71 12.02
CA LYS A 34 -9.69 -1.88 11.75
C LYS A 34 -9.98 -3.13 10.91
N LEU A 35 -9.19 -3.38 9.86
CA LEU A 35 -9.34 -4.55 8.99
C LEU A 35 -8.98 -5.85 9.73
N GLU A 36 -7.89 -5.83 10.50
CA GLU A 36 -7.46 -6.97 11.32
C GLU A 36 -8.50 -7.35 12.37
N ASN A 37 -9.06 -6.37 13.08
CA ASN A 37 -10.15 -6.55 14.05
C ASN A 37 -11.43 -7.09 13.39
N ALA A 38 -11.62 -6.85 12.09
CA ALA A 38 -12.72 -7.41 11.30
C ALA A 38 -12.42 -8.81 10.74
N GLY A 39 -11.26 -9.40 11.08
CA GLY A 39 -10.85 -10.74 10.66
C GLY A 39 -10.12 -10.80 9.30
N LEU A 40 -9.82 -9.66 8.69
CA LEU A 40 -9.02 -9.58 7.46
C LEU A 40 -7.54 -9.57 7.84
N VAL A 41 -6.99 -10.77 8.05
CA VAL A 41 -5.62 -11.00 8.50
C VAL A 41 -4.69 -11.29 7.34
N ASN A 42 -3.38 -11.14 7.55
CA ASN A 42 -2.32 -11.36 6.55
C ASN A 42 -2.41 -10.42 5.33
N ILE A 43 -2.82 -9.18 5.55
CA ILE A 43 -2.62 -8.09 4.61
C ILE A 43 -1.25 -7.47 4.93
N VAL A 44 -0.40 -7.34 3.90
CA VAL A 44 0.90 -6.68 3.98
C VAL A 44 0.75 -5.25 3.50
N TYR A 45 1.23 -4.31 4.31
CA TYR A 45 1.18 -2.89 4.03
C TYR A 45 2.58 -2.40 3.71
N MET A 46 2.75 -1.77 2.55
CA MET A 46 4.02 -1.24 2.10
C MET A 46 3.86 0.21 1.63
N VAL A 47 4.85 1.02 1.95
CA VAL A 47 5.02 2.37 1.46
C VAL A 47 6.29 2.45 0.64
N VAL A 48 6.22 3.02 -0.56
CA VAL A 48 7.36 3.16 -1.46
C VAL A 48 7.65 4.64 -1.68
N ASN A 49 8.74 5.12 -1.11
CA ASN A 49 9.22 6.48 -1.29
C ASN A 49 9.71 6.70 -2.73
N SER A 50 9.50 7.89 -3.29
CA SER A 50 10.06 8.28 -4.60
C SER A 50 11.59 8.32 -4.52
N GLN A 51 12.19 8.26 -5.71
CA GLN A 51 13.63 8.45 -5.90
C GLN A 51 14.07 9.93 -5.84
N ASP A 52 13.26 10.85 -5.32
CA ASP A 52 13.66 12.25 -5.19
C ASP A 52 14.62 12.47 -4.01
N GLU A 53 15.48 13.48 -4.12
CA GLU A 53 16.43 13.80 -3.05
C GLU A 53 15.74 14.10 -1.72
N THR A 54 14.65 14.87 -1.74
CA THR A 54 13.85 15.18 -0.56
C THR A 54 13.28 13.92 0.09
N SER A 55 12.73 13.01 -0.72
CA SER A 55 12.18 11.73 -0.28
C SER A 55 13.23 10.85 0.41
N ARG A 56 14.46 10.81 -0.12
CA ARG A 56 15.58 10.11 0.50
C ARG A 56 16.03 10.73 1.82
N ARG A 57 16.08 12.06 1.89
CA ARG A 57 16.48 12.81 3.09
C ARG A 57 15.47 12.64 4.24
N LEU A 58 14.18 12.55 3.92
CA LEU A 58 13.11 12.44 4.91
C LEU A 58 12.73 11.00 5.26
N HIS A 59 13.38 10.00 4.65
CA HIS A 59 13.04 8.59 4.84
C HIS A 59 13.05 8.16 6.32
N SER A 60 14.09 8.50 7.09
CA SER A 60 14.18 8.14 8.51
C SER A 60 13.11 8.82 9.39
N LEU A 61 12.73 10.06 9.04
CA LEU A 61 11.64 10.76 9.72
C LEU A 61 10.30 10.06 9.46
N MET A 62 10.08 9.59 8.24
CA MET A 62 8.88 8.86 7.86
C MET A 62 8.83 7.48 8.49
N GLU A 63 9.97 6.77 8.52
CA GLU A 63 10.10 5.47 9.20
C GLU A 63 9.72 5.58 10.68
N ALA A 64 10.20 6.62 11.37
CA ALA A 64 9.86 6.87 12.77
C ALA A 64 8.38 7.20 13.02
N ARG A 65 7.62 7.54 11.97
CA ARG A 65 6.17 7.86 12.04
C ARG A 65 5.29 6.69 11.61
N LEU A 66 5.85 5.68 10.96
CA LEU A 66 5.11 4.49 10.54
C LEU A 66 5.15 3.44 11.65
N SER A 67 4.06 2.69 11.75
CA SER A 67 3.98 1.48 12.56
C SER A 67 4.95 0.43 12.03
N SER A 68 5.54 -0.38 12.92
CA SER A 68 6.45 -1.48 12.53
C SER A 68 5.80 -2.55 11.65
N ASN A 69 4.47 -2.52 11.51
CA ASN A 69 3.69 -3.42 10.65
C ASN A 69 3.55 -2.89 9.21
N ILE A 70 4.09 -1.71 8.91
CA ILE A 70 4.07 -1.09 7.59
C ILE A 70 5.51 -0.99 7.10
N ALA A 71 5.83 -1.73 6.04
CA ALA A 71 7.17 -1.68 5.45
C ALA A 71 7.36 -0.35 4.72
N LEU A 72 8.50 0.32 4.92
CA LEU A 72 8.87 1.52 4.18
C LEU A 72 10.06 1.22 3.27
N TYR A 73 9.89 1.40 1.96
CA TYR A 73 10.92 1.17 0.95
C TYR A 73 11.53 2.48 0.47
N LYS A 74 12.86 2.55 0.50
CA LYS A 74 13.65 3.66 -0.06
C LYS A 74 14.14 3.30 -1.45
N GLN A 75 14.05 4.22 -2.40
CA GLN A 75 14.65 4.10 -3.72
C GLN A 75 15.95 4.90 -3.80
N ASN A 76 17.03 4.30 -4.32
CA ASN A 76 18.23 5.02 -4.70
C ASN A 76 18.13 5.49 -6.17
N PRO A 77 18.82 6.57 -6.57
CA PRO A 77 18.78 7.05 -7.95
C PRO A 77 19.23 6.05 -9.01
N GLU A 78 20.03 5.06 -8.62
CA GLU A 78 20.55 4.01 -9.50
C GLU A 78 19.60 2.82 -9.65
N ASP A 79 18.62 2.69 -8.76
CA ASP A 79 17.63 1.62 -8.79
C ASP A 79 16.57 1.91 -9.87
N PRO A 80 15.89 0.87 -10.41
CA PRO A 80 14.75 1.08 -11.28
C PRO A 80 13.65 1.87 -10.57
N ASP A 81 13.12 2.90 -11.25
CA ASP A 81 12.04 3.73 -10.71
C ASP A 81 10.74 2.92 -10.59
N VAL A 82 10.46 2.48 -9.37
CA VAL A 82 9.28 1.68 -9.02
C VAL A 82 8.00 2.46 -9.31
N TRP A 83 7.97 3.78 -9.12
CA TRP A 83 6.78 4.59 -9.38
C TRP A 83 6.44 4.58 -10.87
N ASN A 84 7.46 4.76 -11.71
CA ASN A 84 7.29 4.70 -13.16
C ASN A 84 6.91 3.29 -13.64
N ILE A 85 7.56 2.24 -13.12
CA ILE A 85 7.24 0.84 -13.46
C ILE A 85 5.80 0.49 -13.07
N ALA A 86 5.39 0.89 -11.86
CA ALA A 86 4.05 0.66 -11.34
C ALA A 86 3.01 1.61 -11.95
N LYS A 87 3.42 2.62 -12.73
CA LYS A 87 2.59 3.71 -13.25
C LYS A 87 1.79 4.40 -12.14
N ALA A 88 2.43 4.62 -11.00
CA ALA A 88 1.83 5.26 -9.84
C ALA A 88 2.29 6.71 -9.69
N GLU A 89 1.43 7.54 -9.15
CA GLU A 89 1.73 8.90 -8.74
C GLU A 89 1.76 9.02 -7.20
N LYS A 90 2.13 10.22 -6.73
CA LYS A 90 2.12 10.55 -5.31
C LYS A 90 0.70 10.40 -4.75
N ASP A 91 0.60 9.80 -3.55
CA ASP A 91 -0.64 9.58 -2.80
C ASP A 91 -1.55 8.50 -3.43
N ASP A 92 -1.08 7.77 -4.44
CA ASP A 92 -1.80 6.63 -5.00
C ASP A 92 -1.77 5.41 -4.09
N PHE A 93 -2.86 4.64 -4.13
CA PHE A 93 -2.92 3.30 -3.56
C PHE A 93 -3.05 2.28 -4.68
N GLN A 94 -2.17 1.28 -4.64
CA GLN A 94 -2.27 0.10 -5.46
C GLN A 94 -2.53 -1.11 -4.57
N ILE A 95 -3.60 -1.83 -4.91
CA ILE A 95 -4.06 -2.99 -4.15
C ILE A 95 -3.86 -4.20 -5.03
N TYR A 96 -3.15 -5.19 -4.49
CA TYR A 96 -2.83 -6.42 -5.16
C TYR A 96 -3.51 -7.59 -4.45
N ASP A 97 -4.06 -8.50 -5.24
CA ASP A 97 -4.53 -9.77 -4.70
C ASP A 97 -3.36 -10.70 -4.29
N ARG A 98 -3.70 -11.85 -3.71
CA ARG A 98 -2.73 -12.86 -3.27
C ARG A 98 -1.90 -13.51 -4.38
N CYS A 99 -2.20 -13.23 -5.64
CA CYS A 99 -1.48 -13.75 -6.79
C CYS A 99 -0.63 -12.63 -7.44
N GLY A 100 -0.53 -11.48 -6.78
CA GLY A 100 0.27 -10.35 -7.23
C GLY A 100 -0.38 -9.56 -8.36
N ARG A 101 -1.70 -9.70 -8.59
CA ARG A 101 -2.39 -8.95 -9.64
C ARG A 101 -2.97 -7.67 -9.08
N LEU A 102 -2.76 -6.57 -9.79
CA LEU A 102 -3.34 -5.27 -9.46
C LEU A 102 -4.87 -5.34 -9.64
N THR A 103 -5.61 -5.22 -8.53
CA THR A 103 -7.08 -5.22 -8.54
C THR A 103 -7.64 -3.81 -8.51
N HIS A 104 -6.96 -2.90 -7.83
CA HIS A 104 -7.34 -1.49 -7.75
C HIS A 104 -6.12 -0.58 -7.81
N HIS A 105 -6.24 0.50 -8.58
CA HIS A 105 -5.36 1.66 -8.54
C HIS A 105 -6.25 2.85 -8.24
N LEU A 106 -6.05 3.42 -7.06
CA LEU A 106 -6.79 4.58 -6.57
C LEU A 106 -5.87 5.79 -6.58
N SER A 107 -6.39 6.91 -7.06
CA SER A 107 -5.77 8.22 -6.97
C SER A 107 -6.68 9.18 -6.22
N LEU A 108 -6.16 10.36 -5.86
CA LEU A 108 -6.97 11.40 -5.25
C LEU A 108 -8.24 11.69 -6.08
N PRO A 109 -9.40 11.92 -5.44
CA PRO A 109 -9.62 12.02 -3.99
C PRO A 109 -9.93 10.66 -3.30
N TYR A 110 -9.89 9.54 -4.04
CA TYR A 110 -10.28 8.22 -3.53
C TYR A 110 -9.25 7.59 -2.58
N THR A 111 -8.08 8.20 -2.46
CA THR A 111 -7.01 7.76 -1.55
C THR A 111 -7.05 8.44 -0.19
N ILE A 112 -8.01 9.36 0.02
CA ILE A 112 -8.21 10.00 1.31
C ILE A 112 -8.70 8.96 2.32
N LEU A 113 -7.86 8.59 3.29
CA LEU A 113 -8.12 7.53 4.27
C LEU A 113 -9.26 7.81 5.26
N SER A 114 -9.79 9.05 5.31
CA SER A 114 -11.03 9.34 6.05
C SER A 114 -12.29 8.91 5.30
N GLN A 115 -12.17 8.56 4.01
CA GLN A 115 -13.24 8.07 3.15
C GLN A 115 -13.16 6.54 3.00
N PRO A 116 -14.28 5.86 2.70
CA PRO A 116 -14.34 4.40 2.72
C PRO A 116 -13.64 3.71 1.52
N HIS A 117 -13.21 4.47 0.50
CA HIS A 117 -12.79 3.92 -0.79
C HIS A 117 -11.61 2.94 -0.69
N VAL A 118 -10.57 3.28 0.05
CA VAL A 118 -9.41 2.38 0.24
C VAL A 118 -9.83 1.14 1.02
N GLU A 119 -10.62 1.28 2.07
CA GLU A 119 -11.11 0.15 2.86
C GLU A 119 -11.97 -0.80 2.02
N GLU A 120 -12.90 -0.26 1.24
CA GLU A 120 -13.79 -1.02 0.37
C GLU A 120 -13.00 -1.78 -0.70
N ALA A 121 -12.03 -1.14 -1.34
CA ALA A 121 -11.18 -1.77 -2.34
C ALA A 121 -10.31 -2.90 -1.75
N ILE A 122 -9.81 -2.74 -0.52
CA ILE A 122 -9.13 -3.83 0.21
C ILE A 122 -10.08 -4.99 0.49
N ARG A 123 -11.27 -4.70 1.01
CA ARG A 123 -12.28 -5.74 1.32
C ARG A 123 -12.72 -6.50 0.08
N ASN A 124 -12.97 -5.79 -1.02
CA ASN A 124 -13.33 -6.40 -2.29
C ASN A 124 -12.21 -7.31 -2.81
N THR A 125 -10.96 -6.84 -2.76
CA THR A 125 -9.78 -7.64 -3.15
C THR A 125 -9.63 -8.89 -2.28
N TYR A 126 -9.80 -8.74 -0.97
CA TYR A 126 -9.65 -9.83 0.00
C TYR A 126 -10.74 -10.90 -0.16
N CYS A 127 -11.98 -10.49 -0.43
CA CYS A 127 -13.13 -11.37 -0.55
C CYS A 127 -13.28 -12.01 -1.95
N THR A 128 -12.59 -11.50 -2.96
CA THR A 128 -12.69 -12.03 -4.34
C THR A 128 -11.97 -13.39 -4.47
N GLY A 129 -12.44 -14.22 -5.41
CA GLY A 129 -11.89 -15.55 -5.69
C GLY A 129 -10.38 -15.57 -5.93
N MET A 130 -9.72 -16.71 -5.67
CA MET A 130 -8.26 -16.83 -5.77
C MET A 130 -7.78 -16.71 -7.21
N CYS A 131 -6.84 -15.81 -7.47
CA CYS A 131 -6.18 -15.67 -8.78
C CYS A 131 -7.15 -15.50 -9.96
N GLY A 132 -8.41 -15.10 -9.72
CA GLY A 132 -9.43 -14.94 -10.75
C GLY A 132 -9.62 -16.23 -11.56
N ASP A 133 -10.29 -16.13 -12.69
CA ASP A 133 -10.40 -17.27 -13.60
C ASP A 133 -9.07 -17.48 -14.35
N CYS A 134 -8.63 -18.74 -14.44
CA CYS A 134 -7.47 -19.09 -15.25
C CYS A 134 -7.75 -18.79 -16.72
N VAL A 135 -6.94 -17.93 -17.33
CA VAL A 135 -6.94 -17.74 -18.78
C VAL A 135 -5.95 -18.76 -19.35
N LEU A 136 -6.47 -19.79 -20.03
CA LEU A 136 -5.65 -20.66 -20.87
C LEU A 136 -5.31 -19.87 -22.13
N GLU A 137 -4.06 -19.43 -22.25
CA GLU A 137 -3.49 -18.97 -23.53
C GLU A 137 -3.22 -20.15 -24.47
#